data_AF-A0A3N6G0S3-F1
#
_entry.id   AF-A0A3N6G0S3-F1
#
_cell.length_a   1.000
_cell.length_b   1.000
_cell.length_c   1.000
_cell.angle_alpha   90.00
_cell.angle_beta   90.00
_cell.angle_gamma   90.00
#
_symmetry.space_group_name_H-M   'P 1'
#
loop_
_entity.id
_entity.type
_entity.pdbx_description
1 polymer ?
#
loop_
_entity_poly.entity_id
_entity_poly.type
_entity_poly.pdbx_seq_one_letter_code
_entity_poly.pdbx_strand_id
1 'polypeptide(L)'
;MVQKFLSFIGLMPSAEEKDLIKRVIAIGGDTVECRENGPVVVNGTALDEQSFIFPGNTACNDEPFGPIKVPEGRIWVMGDHRQDSRDSRYHQELPGNGTVSNDEVVGRAFVVAWPINRWATLPIPKTFDQPGLGAAMAAAPGALGLAGAVPIVLWRRRVRLSSERRK
;
A
#
# COMPACT_ATOMS: atom_id res chain seq x y z
N MET A 1 -6.08 27.78 -8.97
CA MET A 1 -7.35 27.10 -8.57
C MET A 1 -7.57 25.81 -9.38
N VAL A 2 -7.53 25.86 -10.72
CA VAL A 2 -7.67 24.67 -11.60
C VAL A 2 -6.53 23.65 -11.40
N GLN A 3 -5.26 24.06 -11.34
CA GLN A 3 -4.14 23.14 -11.09
C GLN A 3 -4.29 22.40 -9.76
N LYS A 4 -4.61 23.10 -8.66
CA LYS A 4 -4.85 22.47 -7.34
C LYS A 4 -5.97 21.44 -7.37
N PHE A 5 -7.06 21.73 -8.09
CA PHE A 5 -8.16 20.79 -8.27
C PHE A 5 -7.73 19.58 -9.12
N LEU A 6 -7.04 19.81 -10.25
CA LEU A 6 -6.51 18.77 -11.12
C LEU A 6 -5.46 17.90 -10.42
N SER A 7 -4.62 18.46 -9.55
CA SER A 7 -3.69 17.71 -8.69
C SER A 7 -4.42 16.93 -7.60
N PHE A 8 -5.41 17.53 -6.93
CA PHE A 8 -6.24 16.84 -5.94
C PHE A 8 -6.96 15.61 -6.52
N ILE A 9 -7.41 15.68 -7.78
CA ILE A 9 -8.04 14.54 -8.47
C ILE A 9 -7.06 13.67 -9.28
N GLY A 10 -5.74 13.92 -9.18
CA GLY A 10 -4.69 13.10 -9.80
C GLY A 10 -4.54 13.22 -11.33
N LEU A 11 -5.11 14.26 -11.95
CA LEU A 11 -5.00 14.53 -13.40
C LEU A 11 -3.77 15.38 -13.77
N MET A 12 -3.06 15.94 -12.79
CA MET A 12 -1.85 16.73 -13.01
C MET A 12 -0.85 16.45 -11.89
N PRO A 13 0.45 16.27 -12.19
CA PRO A 13 1.46 16.23 -11.13
C PRO A 13 1.31 17.47 -10.25
N SER A 14 1.34 17.27 -8.93
CA SER A 14 1.28 18.37 -7.97
C SER A 14 2.33 19.41 -8.34
N ALA A 15 1.95 20.69 -8.32
CA ALA A 15 2.87 21.80 -8.56
C ALA A 15 4.04 21.86 -7.54
N GLU A 16 3.95 21.06 -6.47
CA GLU A 16 5.08 20.69 -5.62
C GLU A 16 5.30 19.17 -5.76
N GLU A 17 6.43 18.75 -6.34
CA GLU A 17 6.84 17.36 -6.70
C GLU A 17 6.93 16.35 -5.53
N LYS A 18 6.11 16.49 -4.49
CA LYS A 18 6.22 15.74 -3.24
C LYS A 18 5.54 14.38 -3.26
N ASP A 19 4.61 14.16 -4.17
CA ASP A 19 3.83 12.92 -4.24
C ASP A 19 4.45 11.94 -5.23
N LEU A 20 4.87 10.77 -4.73
CA LEU A 20 5.46 9.70 -5.52
C LEU A 20 4.51 8.51 -5.61
N ILE A 21 4.56 7.77 -6.72
CA ILE A 21 3.88 6.48 -6.87
C ILE A 21 4.89 5.35 -6.83
N LYS A 22 4.70 4.43 -5.88
CA LYS A 22 5.51 3.22 -5.70
C LYS A 22 4.60 2.04 -5.36
N ARG A 23 5.07 0.82 -5.57
CA ARG A 23 4.37 -0.40 -5.16
C ARG A 23 4.80 -0.77 -3.74
N VAL A 24 3.83 -1.08 -2.88
CA VAL A 24 4.10 -1.70 -1.59
C VAL A 24 4.50 -3.15 -1.82
N ILE A 25 5.67 -3.53 -1.33
CA ILE A 25 6.25 -4.87 -1.47
C ILE A 25 6.14 -5.65 -0.17
N ALA A 26 6.30 -4.99 0.98
CA ALA A 26 6.16 -5.58 2.30
C ALA A 26 5.54 -4.58 3.28
N ILE A 27 4.79 -5.08 4.25
CA ILE A 27 4.10 -4.28 5.28
C ILE A 27 4.66 -4.59 6.67
N GLY A 28 4.24 -3.82 7.68
CA GLY A 28 4.63 -4.04 9.07
C GLY A 28 4.51 -5.51 9.49
N GLY A 29 5.59 -6.01 10.11
CA GLY A 29 5.71 -7.40 10.52
C GLY A 29 6.34 -8.32 9.46
N ASP A 30 6.45 -7.92 8.20
CA ASP A 30 7.13 -8.71 7.18
C ASP A 30 8.66 -8.60 7.27
N THR A 31 9.36 -9.62 6.79
CA THR A 31 10.79 -9.55 6.48
C THR A 31 10.98 -9.57 4.97
N VAL A 32 11.69 -8.59 4.42
CA VAL A 32 11.98 -8.50 2.98
C VAL A 32 13.49 -8.56 2.72
N GLU A 33 13.90 -9.28 1.68
CA GLU A 33 15.27 -9.31 1.20
C GLU A 33 15.32 -9.49 -0.31
N CYS A 34 16.44 -9.10 -0.92
CA CYS A 34 16.72 -9.40 -2.32
C CYS A 34 18.23 -9.47 -2.52
N ARG A 35 18.69 -10.57 -3.12
CA ARG A 35 20.09 -10.79 -3.45
C ARG A 35 20.32 -10.51 -4.93
N GLU A 36 21.54 -10.14 -5.27
CA GLU A 36 21.93 -9.97 -6.66
C GLU A 36 21.61 -11.24 -7.47
N ASN A 37 20.99 -11.07 -8.64
CA ASN A 37 20.49 -12.13 -9.52
C ASN A 37 19.39 -13.02 -8.92
N GLY A 38 18.84 -12.65 -7.76
CA GLY A 38 17.72 -13.32 -7.11
C GLY A 38 16.40 -12.56 -7.24
N PRO A 39 15.28 -13.18 -6.88
CA PRO A 39 14.00 -12.49 -6.75
C PRO A 39 13.96 -11.66 -5.47
N VAL A 40 13.00 -10.73 -5.39
CA VAL A 40 12.56 -10.21 -4.08
C VAL A 40 11.91 -11.35 -3.30
N VAL A 41 12.28 -11.49 -2.03
CA VAL A 41 11.76 -12.49 -1.10
C VAL A 41 11.09 -11.78 0.05
N VAL A 42 9.85 -12.16 0.36
CA VAL A 42 9.09 -11.67 1.51
C VAL A 42 8.73 -12.87 2.39
N ASN A 43 9.09 -12.82 3.68
CA ASN A 43 8.87 -13.90 4.65
C ASN A 43 9.38 -15.29 4.16
N GLY A 44 10.46 -15.30 3.38
CA GLY A 44 11.02 -16.53 2.78
C GLY A 44 10.33 -16.99 1.50
N THR A 45 9.27 -16.31 1.05
CA THR A 45 8.57 -16.59 -0.20
C THR A 45 9.05 -15.67 -1.32
N ALA A 46 9.52 -16.24 -2.43
CA ALA A 46 9.91 -15.46 -3.61
C ALA A 46 8.69 -14.83 -4.29
N LEU A 47 8.82 -13.59 -4.72
CA LEU A 47 7.80 -12.91 -5.51
C LEU A 47 7.98 -13.21 -7.01
N ASP A 48 6.87 -13.44 -7.70
CA ASP A 48 6.79 -13.45 -9.16
C ASP A 48 6.38 -12.07 -9.66
N GLU A 49 7.39 -11.30 -10.07
CA GLU A 49 7.24 -9.87 -10.37
C GLU A 49 7.01 -9.59 -11.86
N GLN A 50 7.06 -10.62 -12.71
CA GLN A 50 6.97 -10.49 -14.18
C GLN A 50 5.70 -9.79 -14.66
N SER A 51 4.63 -9.85 -13.86
CA SER A 51 3.35 -9.22 -14.19
C SER A 51 3.33 -7.69 -14.06
N PHE A 52 4.31 -7.09 -13.39
CA PHE A 52 4.30 -5.64 -13.12
C PHE A 52 5.66 -4.94 -13.24
N ILE A 53 6.80 -5.64 -13.21
CA ILE A 53 8.09 -4.98 -13.42
C ILE A 53 8.24 -4.51 -14.86
N PHE A 54 8.97 -3.41 -15.03
CA PHE A 54 9.27 -2.90 -16.36
C PHE A 54 10.08 -3.94 -17.17
N PRO A 55 9.74 -4.21 -18.45
CA PRO A 55 10.42 -5.22 -19.24
C PRO A 55 11.93 -4.96 -19.35
N GLY A 56 12.73 -6.00 -19.08
CA GLY A 56 14.20 -5.92 -19.09
C GLY A 56 14.84 -5.62 -17.73
N ASN A 57 14.02 -5.33 -16.71
CA ASN A 57 14.50 -5.07 -15.36
C ASN A 57 14.81 -6.36 -14.61
N THR A 58 15.79 -6.28 -13.72
CA THR A 58 16.01 -7.28 -12.67
C THR A 58 15.38 -6.82 -11.36
N ALA A 59 15.19 -7.75 -10.42
CA ALA A 59 14.53 -7.46 -9.16
C ALA A 59 15.27 -6.40 -8.32
N CYS A 60 16.60 -6.56 -8.20
CA CYS A 60 17.46 -5.71 -7.37
C CYS A 60 18.96 -5.77 -7.72
N ASN A 61 19.39 -6.15 -8.93
CA ASN A 61 20.84 -6.29 -9.21
C ASN A 61 21.61 -4.97 -9.06
N ASP A 62 20.91 -3.87 -9.28
CA ASP A 62 21.38 -2.49 -9.12
C ASP A 62 21.53 -2.08 -7.66
N GLU A 63 20.75 -2.67 -6.76
CA GLU A 63 20.75 -2.37 -5.32
C GLU A 63 20.17 -3.56 -4.52
N PRO A 64 20.97 -4.59 -4.24
CA PRO A 64 20.59 -5.69 -3.35
C PRO A 64 20.38 -5.18 -1.91
N PHE A 65 19.52 -5.84 -1.15
CA PHE A 65 19.15 -5.36 0.18
C PHE A 65 18.69 -6.49 1.10
N GLY A 66 18.63 -6.18 2.39
CA GLY A 66 18.05 -7.05 3.39
C GLY A 66 19.00 -8.11 3.97
N PRO A 67 18.47 -8.96 4.87
CA PRO A 67 17.07 -8.97 5.31
C PRO A 67 16.69 -7.76 6.18
N ILE A 68 15.54 -7.17 5.90
CA ILE A 68 14.96 -6.04 6.64
C ILE A 68 13.63 -6.47 7.23
N LYS A 69 13.49 -6.33 8.55
CA LYS A 69 12.21 -6.46 9.24
C LYS A 69 11.46 -5.14 9.15
N VAL A 70 10.32 -5.11 8.48
CA VAL A 70 9.49 -3.92 8.36
C VAL A 70 8.80 -3.66 9.70
N PRO A 71 9.02 -2.51 10.34
CA PRO A 71 8.36 -2.18 11.61
C PRO A 71 6.84 -2.05 11.42
N GLU A 72 6.08 -2.32 12.48
CA GLU A 72 4.64 -2.07 12.50
C GLU A 72 4.31 -0.61 12.13
N GLY A 73 3.23 -0.42 11.36
CA GLY A 73 2.83 0.90 10.89
C GLY A 73 3.71 1.50 9.78
N ARG A 74 4.62 0.71 9.21
CA ARG A 74 5.48 1.13 8.08
C ARG A 74 5.38 0.15 6.91
N ILE A 75 5.89 0.58 5.76
CA ILE A 75 5.90 -0.17 4.50
C ILE A 75 7.26 -0.10 3.81
N TRP A 76 7.61 -1.18 3.12
CA TRP A 76 8.71 -1.23 2.16
C TRP A 76 8.15 -1.06 0.75
N VAL A 77 8.65 -0.07 0.01
CA VAL A 77 8.12 0.28 -1.30
C VAL A 77 9.19 0.22 -2.38
N MET A 78 8.81 -0.26 -3.57
CA MET A 78 9.70 -0.31 -4.73
C MET A 78 8.97 0.21 -5.97
N GLY A 79 9.70 0.83 -6.88
CA GLY A 79 9.17 1.21 -8.19
C GLY A 79 9.09 -0.01 -9.11
N ASP A 80 8.10 -0.03 -10.00
CA ASP A 80 7.99 -1.08 -11.02
C ASP A 80 9.11 -0.97 -12.07
N HIS A 81 9.62 0.25 -12.31
CA HIS A 81 10.85 0.50 -13.08
C HIS A 81 12.06 0.45 -12.14
N ARG A 82 12.44 -0.77 -11.70
CA ARG A 82 13.47 -1.01 -10.67
C ARG A 82 14.75 -0.18 -10.84
N GLN A 83 15.42 -0.30 -11.99
CA GLN A 83 16.71 0.34 -12.25
C GLN A 83 16.63 1.87 -12.39
N ASP A 84 15.43 2.43 -12.57
CA ASP A 84 15.17 3.87 -12.65
C ASP A 84 14.46 4.41 -11.39
N SER A 85 14.38 3.60 -10.33
CA SER A 85 13.62 3.93 -9.13
C SER A 85 14.51 4.05 -7.90
N ARG A 86 14.74 5.28 -7.46
CA ARG A 86 15.24 5.59 -6.12
C ARG A 86 14.12 5.39 -5.08
N ASP A 87 13.93 4.16 -4.65
CA ASP A 87 12.91 3.74 -3.68
C ASP A 87 13.53 3.27 -2.36
N SER A 88 12.83 2.48 -1.55
CA SER A 88 13.30 2.07 -0.22
C SER A 88 14.71 1.47 -0.22
N ARG A 89 15.10 0.78 -1.30
CA ARG A 89 16.43 0.17 -1.45
C ARG A 89 17.56 1.19 -1.31
N TYR A 90 17.38 2.38 -1.86
CA TYR A 90 18.39 3.44 -1.93
C TYR A 90 18.40 4.41 -0.73
N HIS A 91 17.48 4.23 0.23
CA HIS A 91 17.29 5.16 1.35
C HIS A 91 17.43 4.46 2.71
N GLN A 92 18.15 3.34 2.75
CA GLN A 92 18.33 2.53 3.97
C GLN A 92 19.14 3.25 5.07
N GLU A 93 19.87 4.29 4.72
CA GLU A 93 20.62 5.16 5.62
C GLU A 93 19.74 6.22 6.32
N LEU A 94 18.53 6.47 5.82
CA LEU A 94 17.60 7.42 6.42
C LEU A 94 16.90 6.85 7.67
N PRO A 95 16.36 7.70 8.55
CA PRO A 95 15.53 7.26 9.66
C PRO A 95 14.39 6.35 9.19
N GLY A 96 14.29 5.15 9.77
CA GLY A 96 13.34 4.13 9.34
C GLY A 96 13.91 3.12 8.34
N ASN A 97 15.21 3.18 8.03
CA ASN A 97 15.92 2.16 7.25
C ASN A 97 15.26 1.89 5.88
N GLY A 98 14.94 2.96 5.15
CA GLY A 98 14.30 2.89 3.84
C GLY A 98 12.79 2.63 3.87
N THR A 99 12.20 2.26 5.01
CA THR A 99 10.74 2.09 5.13
C THR A 99 10.03 3.44 5.22
N VAL A 100 8.79 3.50 4.73
CA VAL A 100 7.94 4.70 4.72
C VAL A 100 6.85 4.56 5.78
N SER A 101 6.48 5.64 6.48
CA SER A 101 5.39 5.59 7.45
C SER A 101 4.04 5.46 6.75
N ASN A 102 3.10 4.70 7.33
CA ASN A 102 1.73 4.65 6.81
C ASN A 102 1.05 6.03 6.82
N ASP A 103 1.46 6.93 7.72
CA ASP A 103 0.93 8.30 7.81
C ASP A 103 1.34 9.19 6.63
N GLU A 104 2.37 8.79 5.88
CA GLU A 104 2.83 9.49 4.66
C GLU A 104 2.09 8.99 3.41
N VAL A 105 1.25 7.96 3.55
CA VAL A 105 0.47 7.39 2.43
C VAL A 105 -0.78 8.22 2.19
N VAL A 106 -0.81 8.94 1.08
CA VAL A 106 -2.00 9.70 0.64
C VAL A 106 -3.15 8.77 0.25
N GLY A 107 -2.84 7.66 -0.43
CA GLY A 107 -3.85 6.68 -0.83
C GLY A 107 -3.34 5.62 -1.80
N ARG A 108 -4.23 4.70 -2.19
CA ARG A 108 -3.94 3.63 -3.14
C ARG A 108 -4.39 4.00 -4.55
N ALA A 109 -3.49 3.88 -5.53
CA ALA A 109 -3.88 3.93 -6.93
C ALA A 109 -4.68 2.68 -7.31
N PHE A 110 -5.86 2.87 -7.91
CA PHE A 110 -6.76 1.75 -8.29
C PHE A 110 -7.25 1.81 -9.74
N VAL A 111 -7.00 2.91 -10.45
CA VAL A 111 -7.42 3.09 -11.84
C VAL A 111 -6.38 3.93 -12.59
N VAL A 112 -6.16 3.59 -13.86
CA VAL A 112 -5.50 4.45 -14.85
C VAL A 112 -6.63 5.09 -15.64
N ALA A 113 -6.85 6.39 -15.45
CA ALA A 113 -7.96 7.12 -16.08
C ALA A 113 -7.55 7.90 -17.34
N TRP A 114 -6.26 7.95 -17.67
CA TRP A 114 -5.75 8.66 -18.84
C TRP A 114 -4.54 7.95 -19.47
N PRO A 115 -4.37 7.98 -20.82
CA PRO A 115 -5.30 8.49 -21.83
C PRO A 115 -6.62 7.70 -21.88
N ILE A 116 -7.69 8.28 -22.43
CA ILE A 116 -9.04 7.69 -22.45
C ILE A 116 -9.04 6.29 -23.08
N ASN A 117 -8.17 6.05 -24.07
CA ASN A 117 -8.01 4.76 -24.73
C ASN A 117 -7.14 3.75 -23.95
N ARG A 118 -6.64 4.10 -22.76
CA ARG A 118 -5.86 3.24 -21.86
C ARG A 118 -6.46 3.17 -20.46
N TRP A 119 -7.79 3.21 -20.38
CA TRP A 119 -8.48 2.93 -19.13
C TRP A 119 -8.18 1.52 -18.63
N ALA A 120 -7.73 1.41 -17.38
CA ALA A 120 -7.41 0.13 -16.75
C ALA A 120 -7.63 0.20 -15.24
N THR A 121 -7.95 -0.93 -14.62
CA THR A 121 -7.90 -1.06 -13.16
C THR A 121 -6.52 -1.50 -12.71
N LEU A 122 -6.16 -1.20 -11.46
CA LEU A 122 -4.92 -1.61 -10.83
C LEU A 122 -5.23 -2.59 -9.68
N PRO A 123 -5.47 -3.88 -9.99
CA PRO A 123 -5.64 -4.91 -8.98
C PRO A 123 -4.32 -5.20 -8.27
N ILE A 124 -4.41 -5.84 -7.10
CA ILE A 124 -3.22 -6.37 -6.41
C ILE A 124 -2.71 -7.57 -7.24
N PRO A 125 -1.40 -7.62 -7.57
CA PRO A 125 -0.83 -8.76 -8.29
C PRO A 125 -0.95 -10.07 -7.50
N LYS A 126 -1.22 -11.17 -8.20
CA LYS A 126 -1.42 -12.51 -7.60
C LYS A 126 -0.24 -13.03 -6.78
N THR A 127 0.97 -12.52 -7.01
CA THR A 127 2.14 -12.92 -6.21
C THR A 127 1.98 -12.61 -4.72
N PHE A 128 1.15 -11.63 -4.36
CA PHE A 128 0.88 -11.29 -2.96
C PHE A 128 -0.19 -12.20 -2.32
N ASP A 129 -0.90 -13.01 -3.11
CA ASP A 129 -1.85 -14.02 -2.61
C ASP A 129 -1.16 -15.35 -2.24
N GLN A 130 0.18 -15.43 -2.38
CA GLN A 130 0.94 -16.64 -2.09
C GLN A 130 0.84 -17.04 -0.60
N PRO A 131 0.69 -18.34 -0.29
CA PRO A 131 0.71 -18.83 1.08
C PRO A 131 2.00 -18.38 1.79
N GLY A 132 1.87 -17.76 2.96
CA GLY A 132 3.01 -17.25 3.76
C GLY A 132 3.18 -15.73 3.73
N LEU A 133 2.57 -15.01 2.79
CA LEU A 133 2.63 -13.54 2.69
C LEU A 133 1.48 -12.82 3.41
N GLY A 134 0.35 -13.49 3.63
CA GLY A 134 -0.88 -12.89 4.14
C GLY A 134 -1.02 -12.77 5.66
N ALA A 135 0.03 -12.99 6.45
CA ALA A 135 -0.08 -13.08 7.91
C ALA A 135 -0.58 -11.77 8.57
N ALA A 136 -0.39 -10.61 7.93
CA ALA A 136 -0.82 -9.31 8.47
C ALA A 136 -2.10 -8.73 7.84
N MET A 137 -2.64 -9.32 6.75
CA MET A 137 -3.94 -8.88 6.20
C MET A 137 -5.15 -9.26 7.05
N ALA A 138 -4.97 -10.15 8.04
CA ALA A 138 -6.02 -10.57 8.96
C ALA A 138 -6.39 -9.50 10.03
N ALA A 139 -5.66 -8.39 10.11
CA ALA A 139 -5.85 -7.37 11.14
C ALA A 139 -6.51 -6.06 10.66
N ALA A 140 -7.09 -6.02 9.46
CA ALA A 140 -8.00 -4.93 9.11
C ALA A 140 -9.38 -5.18 9.74
N PRO A 141 -9.91 -4.30 10.63
CA PRO A 141 -11.26 -4.45 11.18
C PRO A 141 -12.32 -4.07 10.13
N GLY A 142 -12.38 -4.81 9.03
CA GLY A 142 -13.29 -4.56 7.91
C GLY A 142 -14.62 -5.32 7.98
N ALA A 143 -14.77 -6.29 8.89
CA ALA A 143 -15.90 -7.24 8.85
C ALA A 143 -16.64 -7.47 10.19
N LEU A 144 -16.51 -6.57 11.17
CA LEU A 144 -17.32 -6.60 12.40
C LEU A 144 -18.25 -5.38 12.57
N GLY A 145 -18.20 -4.41 11.66
CA GLY A 145 -18.87 -3.11 11.81
C GLY A 145 -20.38 -3.06 11.52
N LEU A 146 -20.97 -4.06 10.85
CA LEU A 146 -22.37 -3.94 10.37
C LEU A 146 -23.40 -4.77 11.14
N ALA A 147 -22.99 -5.79 11.89
CA ALA A 147 -23.95 -6.61 12.65
C ALA A 147 -24.30 -6.02 14.04
N GLY A 148 -23.38 -5.31 14.68
CA GLY A 148 -23.57 -4.77 16.03
C GLY A 148 -24.21 -3.38 16.13
N ALA A 149 -24.13 -2.57 15.06
CA ALA A 149 -24.55 -1.17 15.11
C ALA A 149 -26.08 -1.01 15.13
N VAL A 150 -26.82 -1.87 14.41
CA VAL A 150 -28.29 -1.79 14.31
C VAL A 150 -28.99 -2.05 15.65
N PRO A 151 -28.71 -3.15 16.40
CA PRO A 151 -29.36 -3.37 17.69
C PRO A 151 -29.00 -2.31 18.73
N ILE A 152 -27.76 -1.79 18.73
CA ILE A 152 -27.31 -0.77 19.69
C ILE A 152 -27.97 0.59 19.41
N VAL A 153 -28.10 0.98 18.14
CA VAL A 153 -28.78 2.23 17.74
C VAL A 153 -30.28 2.15 18.01
N LEU A 154 -30.93 1.01 17.72
CA LEU A 154 -32.34 0.80 18.01
C LEU A 154 -32.63 0.78 19.51
N TRP A 155 -31.76 0.15 20.31
CA TRP A 155 -31.88 0.15 21.77
C TRP A 155 -31.70 1.55 22.36
N ARG A 156 -30.67 2.30 21.94
CA ARG A 156 -30.45 3.69 22.37
C ARG A 156 -31.62 4.59 21.99
N ARG A 157 -32.22 4.42 20.81
CA ARG A 157 -33.40 5.19 20.38
C ARG A 157 -34.65 4.86 21.20
N ARG A 158 -34.83 3.59 21.60
CA ARG A 158 -35.96 3.14 22.44
C ARG A 158 -35.90 3.69 23.86
N VAL A 159 -34.71 3.76 24.45
CA VAL A 159 -34.49 4.32 25.80
C VAL A 159 -34.69 5.84 25.81
N ARG A 160 -34.34 6.54 24.73
CA ARG A 160 -34.54 8.00 24.65
C ARG A 160 -36.01 8.39 24.52
N LEU A 161 -36.79 7.64 23.76
CA LEU A 161 -38.23 7.90 23.58
C LEU A 161 -39.09 7.55 24.81
N SER A 162 -38.65 6.63 25.68
CA SER A 162 -39.36 6.32 26.93
C SER A 162 -39.15 7.38 28.02
N SER A 163 -38.00 8.06 27.98
CA SER A 163 -37.66 9.20 28.85
C SER A 163 -38.51 10.44 28.53
N GLU A 164 -38.75 10.71 27.25
CA GLU A 164 -39.56 11.86 26.82
C GLU A 164 -41.07 11.69 27.06
N ARG A 165 -41.54 10.46 27.30
CA ARG A 165 -42.95 10.16 27.62
C ARG A 165 -43.30 10.21 29.11
N ARG A 166 -42.31 10.48 29.98
CA ARG A 166 -42.46 10.60 31.45
C ARG A 166 -42.27 12.04 31.97
N LYS A 167 -42.27 13.02 31.08
CA LYS A 167 -42.50 14.44 31.41
C LYS A 167 -43.88 14.82 30.89
#